data_AF-A0A1I8AZG1-F1
#
_entry.id   AF-A0A1I8AZG1-F1
#
_cell.length_a   1.000
_cell.length_b   1.000
_cell.length_c   1.000
_cell.angle_alpha   90.00
_cell.angle_beta   90.00
_cell.angle_gamma   90.00
#
_symmetry.space_group_name_H-M   'P 1'
#
loop_
_entity.id
_entity.type
_entity.pdbx_description
1 polymer ?
#
loop_
_entity_poly.entity_id
_entity_poly.type
_entity_poly.pdbx_seq_one_letter_code
_entity_poly.pdbx_strand_id
1 'polypeptide(L)'
;MDMDRNGCGKTKGCLFKPNGCTIVFTISGRNQLYIQMAAQILVPAPPLQYIAIGFSHDKLMGDDYVSECVLSPDGSVFNDVEVYASYNLERSSNERTFLNSTEHSLLYGNVEGKMEDGRLYCSFTQAIRPQFSLSSSRSNLIWNLDKSFWIMGATGSAQPDGIFN
;
A
#
# COMPACT_ATOMS: atom_id res chain seq x y z
N MET A 1 10.62 -24.03 7.78
CA MET A 1 9.70 -24.06 6.62
C MET A 1 10.30 -23.09 5.61
N ASP A 2 11.06 -23.59 4.64
CA ASP A 2 11.67 -22.72 3.63
C ASP A 2 10.65 -22.42 2.53
N MET A 3 10.35 -21.14 2.35
CA MET A 3 9.47 -20.68 1.29
C MET A 3 10.27 -20.62 -0.02
N ASP A 4 10.14 -21.66 -0.85
CA ASP A 4 10.80 -21.77 -2.16
C ASP A 4 10.23 -20.74 -3.18
N ARG A 5 11.12 -19.98 -3.82
CA ARG A 5 10.82 -18.98 -4.86
C ARG A 5 10.46 -19.59 -6.22
N ASN A 6 10.63 -20.90 -6.43
CA ASN A 6 10.19 -21.55 -7.67
C ASN A 6 8.66 -21.44 -7.83
N GLY A 7 8.23 -21.05 -9.03
CA GLY A 7 6.81 -20.87 -9.38
C GLY A 7 6.26 -19.45 -9.14
N CYS A 8 7.08 -18.51 -8.66
CA CYS A 8 6.75 -17.10 -8.56
C CYS A 8 6.24 -16.54 -9.92
N GLY A 9 5.05 -15.94 -9.94
CA GLY A 9 4.44 -15.35 -11.14
C GLY A 9 3.80 -16.38 -12.08
N LYS A 10 3.78 -17.66 -11.68
CA LYS A 10 3.11 -18.75 -12.41
C LYS A 10 2.12 -19.49 -11.52
N THR A 11 2.59 -20.01 -10.39
CA THR A 11 1.82 -20.82 -9.44
C THR A 11 1.82 -20.22 -8.02
N LYS A 12 2.68 -19.24 -7.75
CA LYS A 12 2.80 -18.52 -6.47
C LYS A 12 2.82 -17.01 -6.72
N GLY A 13 2.23 -16.24 -5.81
CA GLY A 13 2.42 -14.79 -5.76
C GLY A 13 3.87 -14.43 -5.46
N CYS A 14 4.35 -13.33 -6.04
CA CYS A 14 5.70 -12.83 -5.83
C CYS A 14 5.68 -11.64 -4.89
N LEU A 15 6.44 -11.70 -3.80
CA LEU A 15 6.60 -10.59 -2.87
C LEU A 15 8.05 -10.14 -2.83
N PHE A 16 8.31 -8.91 -3.28
CA PHE A 16 9.56 -8.20 -3.05
C PHE A 16 9.36 -7.22 -1.91
N LYS A 17 10.26 -7.18 -0.93
CA LYS A 17 10.15 -6.25 0.19
C LYS A 17 11.53 -5.97 0.79
N PRO A 18 11.73 -4.82 1.43
CA PRO A 18 12.93 -4.56 2.21
C PRO A 18 13.00 -5.49 3.44
N ASN A 19 14.20 -5.57 4.02
CA ASN A 19 14.39 -6.20 5.33
C ASN A 19 13.58 -5.43 6.39
N GLY A 20 13.02 -6.14 7.38
CA GLY A 20 12.24 -5.52 8.45
C GLY A 20 10.81 -5.11 8.08
N CYS A 21 10.41 -5.19 6.80
CA CYS A 21 9.03 -5.06 6.36
C CYS A 21 8.36 -6.45 6.31
N THR A 22 7.08 -6.55 6.64
CA THR A 22 6.25 -7.75 6.52
C THR A 22 4.95 -7.34 5.85
N ILE A 23 4.52 -8.11 4.86
CA ILE A 23 3.24 -7.93 4.18
C ILE A 23 2.55 -9.28 4.13
N VAL A 24 1.30 -9.31 4.57
CA VAL A 24 0.39 -10.43 4.48
C VAL A 24 -0.87 -9.93 3.80
N PHE A 25 -1.36 -10.67 2.81
CA PHE A 25 -2.63 -10.36 2.19
C PHE A 25 -3.43 -11.64 1.98
N THR A 26 -4.75 -11.53 2.03
CA THR A 26 -5.67 -12.64 1.81
C THR A 26 -6.95 -12.16 1.14
N ILE A 27 -7.58 -13.01 0.35
CA ILE A 27 -8.90 -12.72 -0.22
C ILE A 27 -9.93 -13.00 0.89
N SER A 28 -10.49 -11.96 1.49
CA SER A 28 -11.45 -12.05 2.60
C SER A 28 -12.91 -12.10 2.13
N GLY A 29 -13.19 -11.89 0.84
CA GLY A 29 -14.53 -11.93 0.26
C GLY A 29 -14.52 -11.88 -1.26
N ARG A 30 -15.71 -11.81 -1.89
CA ARG A 30 -15.83 -11.89 -3.36
C ARG A 30 -15.11 -10.76 -4.13
N ASN A 31 -15.00 -9.58 -3.52
CA ASN A 31 -14.35 -8.41 -4.12
C ASN A 31 -13.45 -7.70 -3.10
N GLN A 32 -12.88 -8.44 -2.16
CA GLN A 32 -12.17 -7.85 -1.02
C GLN A 32 -10.85 -8.55 -0.76
N LEU A 33 -9.79 -7.75 -0.71
CA LEU A 33 -8.46 -8.11 -0.29
C LEU A 33 -8.26 -7.55 1.12
N TYR A 34 -7.97 -8.40 2.10
CA TYR A 34 -7.51 -7.96 3.41
C TYR A 34 -5.99 -7.92 3.41
N ILE A 35 -5.42 -6.80 3.86
CA ILE A 35 -3.99 -6.53 3.84
C ILE A 35 -3.55 -6.18 5.25
N GLN A 36 -2.43 -6.77 5.68
CA GLN A 36 -1.72 -6.47 6.92
C GLN A 36 -0.26 -6.20 6.59
N MET A 37 0.27 -5.11 7.10
CA MET A 37 1.64 -4.70 6.87
C MET A 37 2.28 -4.26 8.18
N ALA A 38 3.58 -4.54 8.32
CA ALA A 38 4.37 -4.06 9.44
C ALA A 38 5.77 -3.69 8.98
N ALA A 39 6.30 -2.55 9.40
CA ALA A 39 7.68 -2.16 9.14
C ALA A 39 8.32 -1.49 10.34
N GLN A 40 9.63 -1.67 10.48
CA GLN A 40 10.43 -0.87 11.42
C GLN A 40 10.39 0.59 11.01
N ILE A 41 10.18 1.45 11.99
CA ILE A 41 10.25 2.89 11.78
C ILE A 41 11.58 3.45 12.28
N LEU A 42 12.00 4.58 11.71
CA LEU A 42 13.08 5.37 12.26
C LEU A 42 12.63 6.01 13.58
N VAL A 43 13.51 6.04 14.58
CA VAL A 43 13.28 6.69 15.88
C VAL A 43 14.37 7.74 16.09
N PRO A 44 14.03 9.03 16.28
CA PRO A 44 12.67 9.59 16.31
C PRO A 44 11.98 9.49 14.94
N ALA A 45 10.66 9.29 14.94
CA ALA A 45 9.88 9.19 13.70
C ALA A 45 9.91 10.54 12.98
N PRO A 46 10.47 10.63 11.76
CA PRO A 46 10.21 11.76 10.89
C PRO A 46 8.70 11.85 10.65
N PRO A 47 8.14 13.05 10.43
CA PRO A 47 6.75 13.17 10.01
C PRO A 47 6.49 12.33 8.76
N LEU A 48 5.27 11.80 8.64
CA LEU A 48 4.77 11.07 7.46
C LEU A 48 5.53 9.77 7.14
N GLN A 49 5.88 8.97 8.15
CA GLN A 49 6.34 7.61 7.90
C GLN A 49 5.23 6.76 7.27
N TYR A 50 5.64 5.92 6.33
CA TYR A 50 4.70 5.09 5.60
C TYR A 50 5.19 3.65 5.46
N ILE A 51 4.21 2.77 5.26
CA ILE A 51 4.39 1.43 4.73
C ILE A 51 3.42 1.24 3.57
N ALA A 52 3.89 0.66 2.47
CA ALA A 52 3.13 0.56 1.25
C ALA A 52 3.21 -0.83 0.63
N ILE A 53 2.13 -1.20 -0.05
CA ILE A 53 2.04 -2.36 -0.94
C ILE A 53 1.81 -1.86 -2.37
N GLY A 54 2.70 -2.24 -3.28
CA GLY A 54 2.63 -1.97 -4.71
C GLY A 54 2.19 -3.21 -5.49
N PHE A 55 1.37 -3.00 -6.51
CA PHE A 55 0.94 -3.98 -7.48
C PHE A 55 1.56 -3.62 -8.82
N SER A 56 2.47 -4.46 -9.31
CA SER A 56 3.27 -4.20 -10.50
C SER A 56 2.99 -5.22 -11.61
N HIS A 57 3.11 -4.76 -12.86
CA HIS A 57 3.09 -5.65 -14.02
C HIS A 57 4.44 -6.33 -14.28
N ASP A 58 5.53 -5.84 -13.68
CA ASP A 58 6.86 -6.43 -13.82
C ASP A 58 7.63 -6.48 -12.48
N LYS A 59 8.94 -6.73 -12.54
CA LYS A 59 9.80 -6.93 -11.37
C LYS A 59 10.50 -5.66 -10.89
N LEU A 60 10.24 -4.52 -11.51
CA LEU A 60 10.89 -3.24 -11.29
C LEU A 60 9.93 -2.31 -10.55
N MET A 61 10.47 -1.45 -9.68
CA MET A 61 9.65 -0.39 -9.08
C MET A 61 9.45 0.75 -10.08
N GLY A 62 8.22 1.26 -10.14
CA GLY A 62 7.79 2.32 -11.04
C GLY A 62 6.71 1.84 -11.99
N ASP A 63 5.80 2.74 -12.34
CA ASP A 63 4.55 2.46 -13.03
C ASP A 63 3.68 1.44 -12.30
N ASP A 64 3.55 1.61 -10.98
CA ASP A 64 2.85 0.68 -10.09
C ASP A 64 1.64 1.33 -9.42
N TYR A 65 0.54 0.59 -9.29
CA TYR A 65 -0.55 0.97 -8.40
C TYR A 65 -0.18 0.62 -6.95
N VAL A 66 -0.28 1.61 -6.07
CA VAL A 66 0.19 1.52 -4.67
C VAL A 66 -0.97 1.79 -3.72
N SER A 67 -1.03 1.01 -2.64
CA SER A 67 -1.77 1.38 -1.43
C SER A 67 -0.76 1.67 -0.34
N GLU A 68 -0.73 2.91 0.12
CA GLU A 68 0.16 3.36 1.19
C GLU A 68 -0.61 3.60 2.47
N CYS A 69 0.00 3.24 3.59
CA CYS A 69 -0.51 3.50 4.91
C CYS A 69 0.48 4.42 5.62
N VAL A 70 0.00 5.61 6.00
CA VAL A 70 0.81 6.72 6.46
C VAL A 70 0.39 7.05 7.89
N LEU A 71 1.38 7.27 8.76
CA LEU A 71 1.13 7.76 10.11
C LEU A 71 0.61 9.21 10.02
N SER A 72 -0.55 9.48 10.60
CA SER A 72 -1.18 10.80 10.53
C SER A 72 -0.28 11.88 11.17
N PRO A 73 0.04 12.98 10.45
CA PRO A 73 0.95 14.03 10.93
C PRO A 73 0.34 14.90 12.04
N ASP A 74 -0.98 14.87 12.19
CA ASP A 74 -1.79 15.76 13.02
C ASP A 74 -1.83 15.37 14.50
N GLY A 75 -1.19 14.26 14.89
CA GLY A 75 -0.86 13.95 16.30
C GLY A 75 -2.05 13.91 17.27
N SER A 76 -3.28 13.91 16.74
CA SER A 76 -4.51 14.09 17.53
C SER A 76 -4.88 12.83 18.29
N VAL A 77 -4.35 11.67 17.85
CA VAL A 77 -4.29 10.43 18.60
C VAL A 77 -2.98 9.74 18.24
N PHE A 78 -2.12 9.48 19.23
CA PHE A 78 -1.01 8.54 19.04
C PHE A 78 -1.62 7.25 18.48
N ASN A 79 -1.21 6.84 17.27
CA ASN A 79 -1.57 5.59 16.56
C ASN A 79 -2.56 5.68 15.37
N ASP A 80 -3.09 6.84 15.01
CA ASP A 80 -3.96 6.92 13.84
C ASP A 80 -3.14 6.84 12.53
N VAL A 81 -3.62 6.02 11.60
CA VAL A 81 -3.06 5.87 10.26
C VAL A 81 -4.11 6.18 9.22
N GLU A 82 -3.68 6.68 8.08
CA GLU A 82 -4.53 6.86 6.91
C GLU A 82 -4.00 6.04 5.74
N VAL A 83 -4.93 5.46 4.96
CA VAL A 83 -4.59 4.67 3.78
C VAL A 83 -4.95 5.47 2.53
N TYR A 84 -4.00 5.58 1.61
CA TYR A 84 -4.18 6.28 0.34
C TYR A 84 -3.91 5.35 -0.85
N ALA A 85 -4.69 5.55 -1.90
CA ALA A 85 -4.36 5.06 -3.23
C ALA A 85 -3.32 6.00 -3.85
N SER A 86 -2.23 5.45 -4.37
CA SER A 86 -1.16 6.20 -5.01
C SER A 86 -0.66 5.49 -6.25
N TYR A 87 0.10 6.20 -7.07
CA TYR A 87 0.73 5.67 -8.26
C TYR A 87 2.21 6.00 -8.25
N ASN A 88 3.06 4.98 -8.32
CA ASN A 88 4.50 5.16 -8.39
C ASN A 88 4.88 5.51 -9.82
N LEU A 89 5.22 6.78 -10.08
CA LEU A 89 5.77 7.24 -11.35
C LEU A 89 7.28 6.96 -11.42
N GLU A 90 7.75 6.62 -12.61
CA GLU A 90 9.16 6.43 -13.00
C GLU A 90 10.20 6.44 -11.86
N ARG A 91 10.71 5.25 -11.53
CA ARG A 91 11.88 4.94 -10.69
C ARG A 91 11.86 5.35 -9.21
N SER A 92 10.98 6.24 -8.72
CA SER A 92 10.86 6.47 -7.26
C SER A 92 9.80 7.46 -6.77
N SER A 93 9.17 8.29 -7.61
CA SER A 93 8.22 9.31 -7.12
C SER A 93 6.80 8.75 -7.06
N ASN A 94 6.22 8.67 -5.86
CA ASN A 94 4.84 8.22 -5.69
C ASN A 94 3.87 9.42 -5.63
N GLU A 95 2.81 9.39 -6.41
CA GLU A 95 1.77 10.43 -6.44
C GLU A 95 0.46 9.90 -5.87
N ARG A 96 -0.08 10.60 -4.87
CA ARG A 96 -1.39 10.24 -4.29
C ARG A 96 -2.51 10.48 -5.29
N THR A 97 -3.33 9.46 -5.50
CA THR A 97 -4.60 9.60 -6.22
C THR A 97 -5.64 10.17 -5.26
N PHE A 98 -6.04 11.43 -5.49
CA PHE A 98 -7.05 12.07 -4.67
C PHE A 98 -8.43 11.42 -4.85
N LEU A 99 -8.95 10.81 -3.79
CA LEU A 99 -10.28 10.22 -3.72
C LEU A 99 -11.17 11.07 -2.81
N ASN A 100 -12.41 11.30 -3.22
CA ASN A 100 -13.41 11.84 -2.30
C ASN A 100 -13.83 10.77 -1.26
N SER A 101 -14.54 11.16 -0.21
CA SER A 101 -14.93 10.25 0.89
C SER A 101 -15.75 9.04 0.43
N THR A 102 -16.62 9.21 -0.58
CA THR A 102 -17.39 8.10 -1.17
C THR A 102 -16.49 7.15 -1.95
N GLU A 103 -15.60 7.67 -2.80
CA GLU A 103 -14.65 6.83 -3.56
C GLU A 103 -13.68 6.09 -2.63
N HIS A 104 -13.20 6.78 -1.59
CA HIS A 104 -12.31 6.22 -0.58
C HIS A 104 -12.99 5.08 0.18
N SER A 105 -14.22 5.28 0.67
CA SER A 105 -14.96 4.24 1.40
C SER A 105 -15.41 3.05 0.52
N LEU A 106 -15.50 3.24 -0.80
CA LEU A 106 -15.73 2.15 -1.76
C LEU A 106 -14.45 1.36 -2.07
N LEU A 107 -13.28 1.98 -1.92
CA LEU A 107 -11.99 1.34 -2.16
C LEU A 107 -11.43 0.68 -0.91
N TYR A 108 -11.43 1.40 0.23
CA TYR A 108 -10.82 0.98 1.49
C TYR A 108 -11.85 0.90 2.61
N GLY A 109 -11.62 0.00 3.56
CA GLY A 109 -12.41 -0.11 4.78
C GLY A 109 -11.68 -0.86 5.88
N ASN A 110 -12.21 -0.83 7.10
CA ASN A 110 -11.60 -1.48 8.27
C ASN A 110 -10.11 -1.11 8.45
N VAL A 111 -9.80 0.18 8.27
CA VAL A 111 -8.45 0.70 8.45
C VAL A 111 -8.12 0.70 9.93
N GLU A 112 -7.04 0.03 10.30
CA GLU A 112 -6.51 -0.04 11.65
C GLU A 112 -5.00 0.18 11.61
N GLY A 113 -4.52 1.06 12.48
CA GLY A 113 -3.11 1.38 12.61
C GLY A 113 -2.65 1.32 14.05
N LYS A 114 -1.38 1.00 14.26
CA LYS A 114 -0.72 1.19 15.55
C LYS A 114 0.79 1.27 15.45
N MET A 115 1.37 1.96 16.42
CA MET A 115 2.80 1.95 16.69
C MET A 115 3.07 1.07 17.92
N GLU A 116 3.84 0.01 17.76
CA GLU A 116 4.22 -0.89 18.85
C GLU A 116 5.67 -1.34 18.66
N ASP A 117 6.50 -1.22 19.70
CA ASP A 117 7.91 -1.62 19.69
C ASP A 117 8.74 -1.08 18.51
N GLY A 118 8.54 0.20 18.17
CA GLY A 118 9.26 0.85 17.06
C GLY A 118 8.87 0.31 15.68
N ARG A 119 7.68 -0.29 15.55
CA ARG A 119 7.11 -0.76 14.29
C ARG A 119 5.77 -0.11 14.04
N LEU A 120 5.57 0.34 12.80
CA LEU A 120 4.26 0.72 12.27
C LEU A 120 3.56 -0.55 11.81
N TYR A 121 2.39 -0.81 12.38
CA TYR A 121 1.45 -1.83 11.93
C TYR A 121 0.28 -1.15 11.27
N CYS A 122 -0.16 -1.68 10.13
CA CYS A 122 -1.32 -1.22 9.43
C CYS A 122 -2.09 -2.38 8.83
N SER A 123 -3.41 -2.38 8.99
CA SER A 123 -4.28 -3.30 8.29
C SER A 123 -5.49 -2.60 7.72
N PHE A 124 -5.98 -3.11 6.60
CA PHE A 124 -7.17 -2.60 5.94
C PHE A 124 -7.73 -3.63 4.98
N THR A 125 -8.95 -3.39 4.53
CA THR A 125 -9.55 -4.07 3.38
C THR A 125 -9.51 -3.16 2.16
N GLN A 126 -9.29 -3.75 0.99
CA GLN A 126 -9.25 -3.07 -0.30
C GLN A 126 -10.14 -3.78 -1.32
N ALA A 127 -10.90 -3.03 -2.12
CA ALA A 127 -11.67 -3.59 -3.21
C ALA A 127 -10.77 -4.15 -4.31
N ILE A 128 -11.02 -5.40 -4.75
CA ILE A 128 -10.28 -6.02 -5.87
C ILE A 128 -10.66 -5.34 -7.19
N ARG A 129 -11.95 -5.08 -7.39
CA ARG A 129 -12.50 -4.27 -8.48
C ARG A 129 -13.19 -3.04 -7.88
N PRO A 130 -12.58 -1.85 -7.94
CA PRO A 130 -13.21 -0.61 -7.50
C PRO A 130 -14.60 -0.41 -8.14
N GLN A 131 -15.60 -0.03 -7.34
CA GLN A 131 -16.99 0.16 -7.79
C GLN A 131 -17.32 1.64 -8.03
N PHE A 132 -16.39 2.38 -8.63
CA PHE A 132 -16.55 3.78 -9.02
C PHE A 132 -15.74 4.06 -10.29
N SER A 133 -16.05 5.16 -10.98
CA SER A 133 -15.30 5.60 -12.15
C SER A 133 -14.52 6.86 -11.81
N LEU A 134 -13.20 6.81 -11.95
CA LEU A 134 -12.39 8.02 -11.93
C LEU A 134 -12.60 8.81 -13.22
N SER A 135 -12.29 10.10 -13.18
CA SER A 135 -12.24 10.94 -14.40
C SER A 135 -11.29 10.32 -15.42
N SER A 136 -11.53 10.53 -16.72
CA SER A 136 -10.75 9.93 -17.81
C SER A 136 -9.24 10.22 -17.73
N SER A 137 -8.85 11.35 -17.13
CA SER A 137 -7.45 11.71 -16.88
C SER A 137 -6.77 10.90 -15.77
N ARG A 138 -7.54 10.18 -14.93
CA ARG A 138 -7.08 9.44 -13.75
C ARG A 138 -7.49 7.97 -13.77
N SER A 139 -8.20 7.52 -14.80
CA SER A 139 -8.73 6.15 -14.88
C SER A 139 -7.66 5.06 -14.78
N ASN A 140 -6.41 5.40 -15.10
CA ASN A 140 -5.29 4.47 -15.10
C ASN A 140 -4.49 4.48 -13.80
N LEU A 141 -4.88 5.26 -12.78
CA LEU A 141 -4.14 5.36 -11.51
C LEU A 141 -4.62 4.38 -10.43
N ILE A 142 -5.82 3.81 -10.59
CA ILE A 142 -6.37 2.77 -9.71
C ILE A 142 -6.73 1.56 -10.56
N TRP A 143 -6.21 0.39 -10.18
CA TRP A 143 -6.31 -0.80 -11.00
C TRP A 143 -7.28 -1.84 -10.45
N ASN A 144 -7.83 -2.66 -11.35
CA ASN A 144 -8.47 -3.91 -10.96
C ASN A 144 -7.38 -4.94 -10.59
N LEU A 145 -7.46 -5.48 -9.39
CA LEU A 145 -6.50 -6.43 -8.82
C LEU A 145 -6.86 -7.90 -9.11
N ASP A 146 -7.72 -8.16 -10.08
CA ASP A 146 -8.12 -9.53 -10.49
C ASP A 146 -7.22 -10.17 -11.55
N LYS A 147 -6.07 -9.55 -11.79
CA LYS A 147 -5.02 -10.05 -12.68
C LYS A 147 -3.81 -10.49 -11.87
N SER A 148 -2.86 -11.12 -12.54
CA SER A 148 -1.57 -11.46 -11.92
C SER A 148 -0.71 -10.20 -11.83
N PHE A 149 -0.17 -9.96 -10.63
CA PHE A 149 0.75 -8.86 -10.33
C PHE A 149 1.97 -9.39 -9.59
N TRP A 150 3.09 -8.68 -9.72
CA TRP A 150 4.17 -8.74 -8.77
C TRP A 150 3.81 -7.83 -7.59
N ILE A 151 3.94 -8.34 -6.38
CA ILE A 151 3.64 -7.60 -5.16
C ILE A 151 4.93 -7.03 -4.61
N MET A 152 4.93 -5.74 -4.31
CA MET A 152 6.07 -5.01 -3.79
C MET A 152 5.72 -4.40 -2.44
N GLY A 153 6.65 -4.45 -1.50
CA GLY A 153 6.56 -3.77 -0.23
C GLY A 153 7.58 -2.65 -0.19
N ALA A 154 7.17 -1.49 0.31
CA ALA A 154 8.04 -0.34 0.53
C ALA A 154 7.76 0.28 1.90
N THR A 155 8.75 0.97 2.45
CA THR A 155 8.60 1.76 3.67
C THR A 155 9.63 2.89 3.63
N GLY A 156 9.29 4.03 4.21
CA GLY A 156 10.15 5.21 4.24
C GLY A 156 9.48 6.37 4.96
N SER A 157 10.01 7.56 4.74
CA SER A 157 9.42 8.83 5.18
C SER A 157 8.93 9.62 3.97
N ALA A 158 7.71 10.12 4.01
CA ALA A 158 7.19 11.05 3.00
C ALA A 158 7.72 12.47 3.26
N GLN A 159 8.00 13.22 2.20
CA GLN A 159 8.16 14.67 2.32
C GLN A 159 6.78 15.34 2.45
N PRO A 160 6.67 16.51 3.11
CA PRO A 160 5.40 17.22 3.29
C PRO A 160 4.69 17.63 2.00
N ASP A 161 5.40 17.63 0.87
CA ASP A 161 4.90 17.96 -0.46
C ASP A 161 4.32 16.77 -1.23
N GLY A 162 4.28 15.57 -0.62
CA GLY A 162 3.74 14.36 -1.24
C GLY A 162 4.70 13.67 -2.20
N ILE A 163 5.97 14.07 -2.25
CA ILE A 163 7.02 13.37 -3.01
C ILE A 163 7.74 12.39 -2.08
N PHE A 164 7.88 11.15 -2.53
CA PHE A 164 8.57 10.09 -1.80
C PHE A 164 9.93 9.84 -2.48
N ASN A 165 11.01 9.73 -1.68
CA ASN A 165 12.36 9.36 -2.12
C ASN A 165 12.75 8.01 -1.53
#